data_AF-A0A5P2BXP4-F1
#
_entry.id   AF-A0A5P2BXP4-F1
#
_cell.length_a   1.000
_cell.length_b   1.000
_cell.length_c   1.000
_cell.angle_alpha   90.00
_cell.angle_beta   90.00
_cell.angle_gamma   90.00
#
_symmetry.space_group_name_H-M   'P 1'
#
loop_
_entity.id
_entity.type
_entity.pdbx_description
1 polymer ?
#
loop_
_entity_poly.entity_id
_entity_poly.type
_entity_poly.pdbx_seq_one_letter_code
_entity_poly.pdbx_strand_id
1 'polypeptide(L)'
;MTPNRAHPPSDLSTAKALVHAPCGFTWSQPEPEPEGADYAAHTFTLDGLRVRYREARTTPTKAGQFVFPLEALRAQGVVSTGGSGGKRAFRVCPPWVTTANRQAEKAQSWQVEFLLPSHGTVDPARARALYLRTAQ
;
A
#
# COMPACT_ATOMS: atom_id res chain seq x y z
N MET A 1 12.84 -11.14 -27.55
CA MET A 1 11.99 -9.98 -27.19
C MET A 1 12.17 -9.71 -25.70
N THR A 2 13.04 -8.76 -25.35
CA THR A 2 13.05 -8.21 -23.98
C THR A 2 11.72 -7.48 -23.77
N PRO A 3 10.96 -7.75 -22.69
CA PRO A 3 9.80 -6.93 -22.40
C PRO A 3 10.28 -5.48 -22.26
N ASN A 4 9.62 -4.57 -22.98
CA ASN A 4 9.82 -3.14 -22.85
C ASN A 4 9.62 -2.79 -21.36
N ARG A 5 10.72 -2.54 -20.63
CA ARG A 5 10.68 -2.27 -19.20
C ARG A 5 10.03 -0.91 -19.01
N ALA A 6 8.74 -0.92 -18.68
CA ALA A 6 8.02 0.28 -18.30
C ALA A 6 8.73 0.92 -17.09
N HIS A 7 8.93 2.23 -17.13
CA HIS A 7 9.37 2.96 -15.95
C HIS A 7 8.32 2.83 -14.85
N PRO A 8 8.72 2.67 -13.58
CA PRO A 8 7.77 2.66 -12.49
C PRO A 8 6.97 3.97 -12.47
N PRO A 9 5.70 3.92 -12.04
CA PRO A 9 4.88 5.10 -11.83
C PRO A 9 5.56 6.17 -10.96
N SER A 10 5.17 7.44 -11.11
CA SER A 10 5.78 8.56 -10.38
C SER A 10 5.66 8.40 -8.87
N ASP A 11 4.53 7.91 -8.38
CA ASP A 11 4.29 7.79 -6.95
C ASP A 11 5.05 6.58 -6.38
N LEU A 12 5.21 5.51 -7.15
CA LEU A 12 6.05 4.37 -6.77
C LEU A 12 7.54 4.75 -6.69
N SER A 13 8.00 5.56 -7.64
CA SER A 13 9.36 6.11 -7.63
C SER A 13 9.58 7.04 -6.43
N THR A 14 8.57 7.85 -6.11
CA THR A 14 8.55 8.73 -4.93
C THR A 14 8.57 7.92 -3.63
N ALA A 15 7.79 6.84 -3.54
CA ALA A 15 7.80 5.94 -2.40
C ALA A 15 9.18 5.33 -2.17
N LYS A 16 9.85 4.90 -3.24
CA LYS A 16 11.22 4.39 -3.17
C LYS A 16 12.19 5.42 -2.58
N ALA A 17 12.13 6.66 -3.08
CA ALA A 17 13.06 7.73 -2.68
C ALA A 17 12.82 8.25 -1.26
N LEU A 18 11.55 8.38 -0.84
CA LEU A 18 11.18 9.02 0.43
C LEU A 18 10.98 8.04 1.58
N VAL A 19 10.61 6.79 1.28
CA VAL A 19 10.32 5.78 2.30
C VAL A 19 11.35 4.67 2.23
N HIS A 20 11.46 3.95 1.11
CA HIS A 20 12.17 2.67 1.12
C HIS A 20 13.68 2.82 1.28
N ALA A 21 14.30 3.71 0.50
CA ALA A 21 15.73 3.96 0.59
C ALA A 21 16.16 4.59 1.94
N PRO A 22 15.48 5.63 2.46
CA PRO A 22 15.82 6.22 3.76
C PRO A 22 15.63 5.25 4.95
N CYS A 23 14.71 4.29 4.83
CA CYS A 23 14.48 3.29 5.88
C CYS A 23 15.39 2.07 5.78
N GLY A 24 16.29 2.04 4.77
CA GLY A 24 17.28 0.98 4.58
C GLY A 24 16.70 -0.35 4.11
N PHE A 25 15.58 -0.34 3.38
CA PHE A 25 15.03 -1.56 2.80
C PHE A 25 15.81 -2.00 1.56
N THR A 26 16.02 -3.31 1.44
CA THR A 26 16.48 -3.94 0.21
C THR A 26 15.29 -4.15 -0.72
N TRP A 27 15.30 -3.50 -1.88
CA TRP A 27 14.18 -3.46 -2.81
C TRP A 27 14.52 -4.20 -4.12
N SER A 28 13.62 -5.06 -4.62
CA SER A 28 13.74 -5.64 -5.97
C SER A 28 13.13 -4.75 -7.04
N GLN A 29 13.56 -4.90 -8.30
CA GLN A 29 12.93 -4.21 -9.43
C GLN A 29 11.41 -4.47 -9.45
N PRO A 30 10.53 -3.44 -9.56
CA PRO A 30 9.10 -3.64 -9.68
C PRO A 30 8.71 -4.24 -11.00
N GLU A 31 7.79 -5.18 -10.94
CA GLU A 31 7.20 -5.83 -12.11
C GLU A 31 5.73 -5.42 -12.22
N PRO A 32 5.28 -4.89 -13.36
CA PRO A 32 3.88 -4.51 -13.55
C PRO A 32 2.99 -5.76 -13.57
N GLU A 33 1.82 -5.67 -12.94
CA GLU A 33 0.80 -6.71 -12.99
C GLU A 33 -0.29 -6.30 -14.00
N PRO A 34 -0.64 -7.15 -14.98
CA PRO A 34 -1.75 -6.87 -15.90
C PRO A 34 -3.07 -6.65 -15.15
N GLU A 35 -3.30 -7.41 -14.08
CA GLU A 35 -4.48 -7.27 -13.24
C GLU A 35 -4.35 -6.04 -12.32
N GLY A 36 -5.17 -5.03 -12.58
CA GLY A 36 -5.14 -3.76 -11.88
C GLY A 36 -4.16 -2.75 -12.47
N ALA A 37 -3.70 -2.93 -13.71
CA ALA A 37 -2.86 -1.97 -14.43
C ALA A 37 -3.43 -0.54 -14.42
N ASP A 38 -4.76 -0.44 -14.46
CA ASP A 38 -5.56 0.78 -14.26
C ASP A 38 -5.29 1.55 -12.95
N TYR A 39 -4.67 0.88 -11.97
CA TYR A 39 -4.27 1.39 -10.66
C TYR A 39 -2.76 1.23 -10.48
N ALA A 40 -2.00 1.27 -11.58
CA ALA A 40 -0.54 1.19 -11.57
C ALA A 40 -0.03 -0.02 -10.77
N ALA A 41 -0.66 -1.18 -10.98
CA ALA A 41 -0.38 -2.41 -10.25
C ALA A 41 1.06 -2.90 -10.47
N HIS A 42 1.81 -3.04 -9.38
CA HIS A 42 3.15 -3.59 -9.41
C HIS A 42 3.37 -4.57 -8.26
N THR A 43 4.23 -5.57 -8.48
CA THR A 43 4.77 -6.44 -7.44
C THR A 43 6.28 -6.26 -7.34
N PHE A 44 6.81 -6.33 -6.11
CA PHE A 44 8.24 -6.32 -5.82
C PHE A 44 8.49 -6.95 -4.45
N THR A 45 9.74 -7.01 -4.01
CA THR A 45 10.10 -7.38 -2.64
C THR A 45 10.76 -6.23 -1.90
N LEU A 46 10.49 -6.17 -0.59
CA LEU A 46 11.19 -5.36 0.40
C LEU A 46 11.73 -6.29 1.48
N ASP A 47 13.06 -6.34 1.66
CA ASP A 47 13.73 -7.25 2.60
C ASP A 47 13.25 -8.71 2.46
N GLY A 48 13.00 -9.14 1.21
CA GLY A 48 12.50 -10.48 0.89
C GLY A 48 10.97 -10.67 1.05
N LEU A 49 10.26 -9.72 1.65
CA LEU A 49 8.79 -9.76 1.75
C LEU A 49 8.14 -9.26 0.46
N ARG A 50 7.15 -10.00 -0.04
CA ARG A 50 6.40 -9.63 -1.24
C ARG A 50 5.47 -8.45 -0.96
N VAL A 51 5.58 -7.40 -1.77
CA VAL A 51 4.72 -6.22 -1.76
C VAL A 51 3.88 -6.18 -3.03
N ARG A 52 2.58 -5.95 -2.88
CA ARG A 52 1.67 -5.59 -3.97
C ARG A 52 1.30 -4.12 -3.84
N TYR A 53 1.70 -3.34 -4.82
CA TYR A 53 1.48 -1.90 -4.87
C TYR A 53 0.34 -1.54 -5.82
N ARG A 54 -0.45 -0.54 -5.44
CA ARG A 54 -1.52 0.06 -6.24
C ARG A 54 -1.55 1.56 -5.96
N GLU A 55 -1.81 2.37 -6.98
CA GLU A 55 -2.10 3.81 -6.87
C GLU A 55 -3.60 4.03 -6.68
N ALA A 56 -3.97 4.82 -5.67
CA ALA A 56 -5.36 5.21 -5.45
C ALA A 56 -5.75 6.35 -6.41
N ARG A 57 -6.90 6.24 -7.08
CA ARG A 57 -7.37 7.23 -8.07
C ARG A 57 -7.95 8.53 -7.48
N THR A 58 -8.05 8.65 -6.16
CA THR A 58 -8.61 9.85 -5.51
C THR A 58 -7.69 10.29 -4.40
N THR A 59 -6.76 11.19 -4.73
CA THR A 59 -5.91 11.85 -3.75
C THR A 59 -6.58 13.18 -3.37
N PRO A 60 -7.01 13.38 -2.11
CA PRO A 60 -7.25 14.72 -1.61
C PRO A 60 -5.92 15.51 -1.67
N THR A 61 -5.95 16.80 -1.36
CA THR A 61 -4.81 17.74 -1.32
C THR A 61 -3.58 17.35 -0.46
N LYS A 62 -3.50 16.11 0.05
CA LYS A 62 -2.46 15.57 0.93
C LYS A 62 -2.02 14.16 0.49
N ALA A 63 -0.72 13.93 0.47
CA ALA A 63 -0.11 12.66 0.08
C ALA A 63 0.14 11.75 1.30
N GLY A 64 0.04 10.44 1.09
CA GLY A 64 0.35 9.44 2.09
C GLY A 64 0.26 8.03 1.51
N GLN A 65 0.81 7.06 2.24
CA GLN A 65 0.80 5.66 1.82
C GLN A 65 0.10 4.82 2.88
N PHE A 66 -0.79 3.93 2.46
CA PHE A 66 -1.31 2.89 3.33
C PHE A 66 -0.55 1.59 3.11
N VAL A 67 -0.03 1.02 4.19
CA VAL A 67 0.76 -0.21 4.17
C VAL A 67 0.03 -1.25 5.00
N PHE A 68 -0.71 -2.13 4.32
CA PHE A 68 -1.52 -3.16 4.98
C PHE A 68 -0.80 -4.51 4.96
N PRO A 69 -0.53 -5.12 6.13
CA PRO A 69 -0.17 -6.52 6.22
C PRO A 69 -1.29 -7.42 5.69
N LEU A 70 -0.92 -8.60 5.18
CA LEU A 70 -1.88 -9.54 4.61
C LEU A 70 -2.93 -9.97 5.64
N GLU A 71 -2.53 -10.20 6.90
CA GLU A 71 -3.44 -10.55 7.98
C GLU A 71 -4.47 -9.46 8.28
N ALA A 72 -4.09 -8.19 8.24
CA ALA A 72 -5.00 -7.07 8.45
C ALA A 72 -6.07 -7.04 7.34
N LEU A 73 -5.67 -7.25 6.09
CA LEU A 73 -6.61 -7.33 4.96
C LEU A 73 -7.54 -8.55 5.07
N ARG A 74 -7.05 -9.69 5.57
CA ARG A 74 -7.87 -10.89 5.83
C ARG A 74 -8.88 -10.64 6.95
N ALA A 75 -8.45 -10.05 8.07
CA ALA A 75 -9.33 -9.70 9.19
C ALA A 75 -10.46 -8.75 8.77
N GLN A 76 -10.21 -7.89 7.79
CA GLN A 76 -11.19 -6.94 7.23
C GLN A 76 -11.99 -7.49 6.03
N GLY A 77 -11.85 -8.79 5.74
CA GLY A 77 -12.53 -9.47 4.63
C GLY A 77 -12.19 -8.92 3.25
N VAL A 78 -11.05 -8.25 3.11
CA VAL A 78 -10.57 -7.71 1.83
C VAL A 78 -9.96 -8.84 1.00
N VAL A 79 -9.15 -9.69 1.62
CA VAL A 79 -8.51 -10.84 0.95
C VAL A 79 -9.25 -12.13 1.28
N SER A 80 -9.41 -12.99 0.27
CA SER A 80 -10.03 -14.31 0.42
C SER A 80 -9.30 -15.20 1.43
N THR A 81 -10.07 -15.97 2.20
CA THR A 81 -9.55 -16.95 3.17
C THR A 81 -10.27 -18.28 2.99
N GLY A 82 -9.52 -19.38 2.86
CA GLY A 82 -10.11 -20.72 2.67
C GLY A 82 -11.02 -20.85 1.44
N GLY A 83 -10.76 -20.08 0.38
CA GLY A 83 -11.60 -20.06 -0.83
C GLY A 83 -12.93 -19.30 -0.67
N SER A 84 -13.21 -18.73 0.50
CA SER A 84 -14.41 -17.95 0.78
C SER A 84 -14.13 -16.46 0.74
N GLY A 85 -15.01 -15.72 0.03
CA GLY A 85 -15.06 -14.26 0.07
C GLY A 85 -13.81 -13.54 -0.43
N GLY A 86 -13.80 -12.22 -0.27
CA GLY A 86 -12.78 -11.30 -0.74
C GLY A 86 -13.41 -10.15 -1.54
N LYS A 87 -12.87 -8.93 -1.38
CA LYS A 87 -13.35 -7.76 -2.12
C LYS A 87 -12.56 -7.62 -3.42
N ARG A 88 -13.24 -7.29 -4.51
CA ARG A 88 -12.59 -6.95 -5.79
C ARG A 88 -12.00 -5.54 -5.81
N ALA A 89 -12.48 -4.68 -4.92
CA ALA A 89 -11.97 -3.34 -4.68
C ALA A 89 -12.32 -2.90 -3.26
N PHE A 90 -11.47 -2.07 -2.65
CA PHE A 90 -11.79 -1.38 -1.41
C PHE A 90 -11.24 0.04 -1.46
N ARG A 91 -11.85 0.95 -0.70
CA ARG A 91 -11.40 2.34 -0.58
C ARG A 91 -10.45 2.46 0.61
N VAL A 92 -9.46 3.34 0.48
CA VAL A 92 -8.67 3.82 1.61
C VAL A 92 -9.18 5.20 2.04
N CYS A 93 -9.36 5.39 3.33
CA CYS A 93 -9.94 6.58 3.93
C CYS A 93 -8.89 7.23 4.85
N PRO A 94 -8.12 8.22 4.38
CA PRO A 94 -7.16 8.93 5.22
C PRO A 94 -7.84 9.79 6.28
N PRO A 95 -7.15 10.13 7.37
CA PRO A 95 -7.74 10.79 8.54
C PRO A 95 -8.21 12.23 8.24
N TRP A 96 -7.73 12.82 7.14
CA TRP A 96 -8.13 14.16 6.70
C TRP A 96 -9.37 14.18 5.80
N VAL A 97 -9.97 13.02 5.52
CA VAL A 97 -11.25 12.94 4.78
C VAL A 97 -12.38 12.80 5.78
N THR A 98 -13.37 13.68 5.69
CA THR A 98 -14.65 13.51 6.40
C THR A 98 -15.41 12.35 5.76
N THR A 99 -15.73 11.34 6.55
CA THR A 99 -16.45 10.15 6.10
C THR A 99 -17.94 10.45 5.94
N ALA A 100 -18.51 10.05 4.80
CA ALA A 100 -19.92 10.32 4.49
C ALA A 100 -20.92 9.30 5.08
N ASN A 101 -20.44 8.16 5.59
CA ASN A 101 -21.29 7.10 6.13
C ASN A 101 -20.55 6.19 7.11
N ARG A 102 -21.32 5.41 7.89
CA ARG A 102 -20.81 4.47 8.90
C ARG A 102 -19.85 3.40 8.36
N GLN A 103 -19.98 2.99 7.10
CA GLN A 103 -19.06 2.01 6.51
C GLN A 103 -17.69 2.65 6.26
N ALA A 104 -17.67 3.89 5.78
CA ALA A 104 -16.45 4.67 5.60
C ALA A 104 -15.80 5.04 6.93
N GLU A 105 -16.59 5.37 7.97
CA GLU A 105 -16.10 5.59 9.34
C GLU A 105 -15.38 4.35 9.89
N LYS A 106 -16.04 3.19 9.80
CA LYS A 106 -15.44 1.92 10.23
C LYS A 106 -14.20 1.57 9.42
N ALA A 107 -14.19 1.87 8.11
CA ALA A 107 -13.01 1.65 7.29
C ALA A 107 -11.86 2.56 7.73
N GLN A 108 -12.13 3.86 7.90
CA GLN A 108 -11.15 4.84 8.34
C GLN A 108 -10.54 4.46 9.70
N SER A 109 -11.35 4.01 10.67
CA SER A 109 -10.89 3.75 12.03
C SER A 109 -9.76 2.72 12.11
N TRP A 110 -9.81 1.64 11.32
CA TRP A 110 -8.71 0.68 11.28
C TRP A 110 -7.64 1.05 10.25
N GLN A 111 -8.00 1.73 9.16
CA GLN A 111 -7.05 2.05 8.09
C GLN A 111 -6.00 3.07 8.53
N VAL A 112 -6.36 4.04 9.37
CA VAL A 112 -5.42 5.06 9.85
C VAL A 112 -4.25 4.46 10.64
N GLU A 113 -4.44 3.28 11.25
CA GLU A 113 -3.37 2.54 11.91
C GLU A 113 -2.29 2.02 10.95
N PHE A 114 -2.59 1.98 9.66
CA PHE A 114 -1.70 1.52 8.59
C PHE A 114 -1.23 2.66 7.69
N LEU A 115 -1.55 3.91 8.05
CA LEU A 115 -1.08 5.08 7.33
C LEU A 115 0.38 5.36 7.69
N LEU A 116 1.18 5.55 6.64
CA LEU A 116 2.50 6.16 6.66
C LEU A 116 2.38 7.56 6.02
N PRO A 117 2.41 8.63 6.82
CA PRO A 117 2.39 9.99 6.29
C PRO A 117 3.64 10.23 5.42
N SER A 118 3.46 10.82 4.25
CA SER A 118 4.57 11.24 3.38
C SER A 118 4.84 12.75 3.45
N HIS A 119 4.28 13.43 4.45
CA HIS A 119 4.54 14.84 4.72
C HIS A 119 5.69 14.96 5.74
N GLY A 120 6.86 15.37 5.27
CA GLY A 120 8.07 15.51 6.10
C GLY A 120 8.93 14.24 6.13
N THR A 121 9.85 14.17 7.09
CA THR A 121 10.74 13.02 7.26
C THR A 121 9.96 11.79 7.72
N VAL A 122 10.03 10.72 6.95
CA VAL A 122 9.41 9.43 7.27
C VAL A 122 10.17 8.80 8.44
N ASP A 123 9.46 8.40 9.50
CA ASP A 123 10.03 7.64 10.61
C ASP A 123 10.40 6.20 10.16
N PRO A 124 11.69 5.84 10.15
CA PRO A 124 12.12 4.50 9.75
C PRO A 124 11.59 3.38 10.64
N ALA A 125 11.44 3.63 11.94
CA ALA A 125 10.92 2.63 12.86
C ALA A 125 9.46 2.32 12.53
N ARG A 126 8.66 3.36 12.26
CA ARG A 126 7.27 3.22 11.83
C ARG A 126 7.15 2.52 10.48
N ALA A 127 7.95 2.90 9.49
CA ALA A 127 7.94 2.27 8.18
C ALA A 127 8.28 0.77 8.27
N ARG A 128 9.33 0.41 9.01
CA ARG A 128 9.70 -0.99 9.27
C ARG A 128 8.60 -1.74 10.01
N ALA A 129 7.98 -1.12 11.03
CA ALA A 129 6.88 -1.74 11.77
C ALA A 129 5.62 -1.99 10.93
N LEU A 130 5.43 -1.29 9.80
CA LEU A 130 4.31 -1.53 8.88
C LEU A 130 4.68 -2.56 7.79
N TYR A 131 5.86 -2.44 7.17
CA TYR A 131 6.29 -3.33 6.07
C TYR A 131 6.77 -4.69 6.54
N LEU A 132 7.43 -4.77 7.70
CA LEU A 132 7.99 -6.00 8.26
C LEU A 132 7.09 -6.65 9.29
N ARG A 133 5.85 -6.15 9.47
CA ARG A 133 4.88 -6.80 10.33
C ARG A 133 4.55 -8.16 9.73
N THR A 134 5.21 -9.17 10.27
CA THR A 134 4.83 -10.57 10.12
C THR A 134 3.92 -10.87 11.29
N ALA A 135 2.74 -11.40 11.03
CA ALA A 135 1.84 -11.86 12.07
C ALA A 135 2.59 -12.80 13.03
N GLN A 136 2.45 -12.54 14.33
CA GLN A 136 2.74 -13.54 15.37
C GLN A 136 1.79 -14.72 15.24
#